data_AF-A0A6G4HSR2-F1
#
_entry.id   AF-A0A6G4HSR2-F1
#
_cell.length_a   1.000
_cell.length_b   1.000
_cell.length_c   1.000
_cell.angle_alpha   90.00
_cell.angle_beta   90.00
_cell.angle_gamma   90.00
#
_symmetry.space_group_name_H-M   'P 1'
#
loop_
_entity.id
_entity.type
_entity.pdbx_description
1 polymer ?
#
loop_
_entity_poly.entity_id
_entity_poly.type
_entity_poly.pdbx_seq_one_letter_code
_entity_poly.pdbx_strand_id
1 'polypeptide(L)'
;MKKKSIKTLIVGLVSLTLISFSTVTAFAANLSDIICSYSPKAVHITNDYNLKDYLSNSSKNSLNIADYAKSNYVLKYSEPIDVTRTSMAIEIIGHVYPDKIAKYLPFGLGNIITKHTSIIDIGEKSVDSNRWIWDSIAAVIGDNFDNSRRANSRSVNSLKFKMNTEQHVDEIIKNPKNKNLKLNKDIMIKVQKDIDNNTIDPILLKAIEN
;
A
#
# COMPACT_ATOMS: atom_id res chain seq x y z
N MET A 1 19.48 78.90 -8.05
CA MET A 1 18.38 78.21 -7.34
C MET A 1 17.78 77.13 -8.23
N LYS A 2 17.49 75.97 -7.62
CA LYS A 2 16.75 74.78 -8.10
C LYS A 2 17.47 73.76 -9.00
N LYS A 3 17.93 72.72 -8.30
CA LYS A 3 18.22 71.33 -8.72
C LYS A 3 17.17 70.76 -9.68
N LYS A 4 17.61 69.96 -10.66
CA LYS A 4 16.97 68.69 -11.01
C LYS A 4 18.05 67.64 -11.28
N SER A 5 18.10 66.64 -10.40
CA SER A 5 18.94 65.46 -10.51
C SER A 5 18.27 64.47 -11.46
N ILE A 6 18.92 64.12 -12.56
CA ILE A 6 18.45 63.08 -13.49
C ILE A 6 19.04 61.75 -13.02
N LYS A 7 18.12 60.83 -12.73
CA LYS A 7 18.38 59.47 -12.27
C LYS A 7 18.89 58.59 -13.42
N THR A 8 19.74 57.65 -13.03
CA THR A 8 20.46 56.57 -13.71
C THR A 8 19.68 55.79 -14.78
N LEU A 9 20.38 55.31 -15.82
CA LEU A 9 20.03 54.05 -16.49
C LEU A 9 21.30 53.30 -16.91
N ILE A 10 21.71 52.32 -16.09
CA ILE A 10 22.66 51.28 -16.49
C ILE A 10 21.81 50.17 -17.11
N VAL A 11 21.92 49.98 -18.42
CA VAL A 11 21.33 48.84 -19.13
C VAL A 11 22.27 47.66 -18.93
N GLY A 12 22.03 46.87 -17.88
CA GLY A 12 22.66 45.57 -17.71
C GLY A 12 22.00 44.56 -18.64
N LEU A 13 22.70 44.17 -19.70
CA LEU A 13 22.30 43.10 -20.61
C LEU A 13 22.41 41.76 -19.84
N VAL A 14 21.32 41.32 -19.20
CA VAL A 14 21.23 39.97 -18.65
C VAL A 14 21.09 39.02 -19.84
N SER A 15 22.21 38.40 -20.23
CA SER A 15 22.21 37.30 -21.19
C SER A 15 21.44 36.14 -20.57
N LEU A 16 20.16 36.05 -20.88
CA LEU A 16 19.30 34.92 -20.55
C LEU A 16 19.76 33.74 -21.40
N THR A 17 20.74 32.98 -20.92
CA THR A 17 21.06 31.69 -21.53
C THR A 17 19.84 30.80 -21.35
N LEU A 18 19.13 30.55 -22.45
CA LEU A 18 18.09 29.54 -22.54
C LEU A 18 18.74 28.19 -22.21
N ILE A 19 18.65 27.78 -20.96
CA ILE A 19 18.91 26.39 -20.58
C ILE A 19 17.74 25.63 -21.20
N SER A 20 17.99 24.94 -22.31
CA SER A 20 17.06 23.98 -22.88
C SER A 20 16.77 22.94 -21.80
N PHE A 21 15.62 23.03 -21.15
CA PHE A 21 15.11 21.96 -20.32
C PHE A 21 14.76 20.81 -21.26
N SER A 22 15.73 19.94 -21.52
CA SER A 22 15.45 18.64 -22.13
C SER A 22 14.54 17.91 -21.14
N THR A 23 13.25 17.80 -21.47
CA THR A 23 12.35 16.91 -20.74
C THR A 23 12.91 15.50 -20.93
N VAL A 24 13.60 14.97 -19.92
CA VAL A 24 13.90 13.55 -19.87
C VAL A 24 12.53 12.89 -19.70
N THR A 25 12.02 12.29 -20.76
CA THR A 25 10.84 11.44 -20.68
C THR A 25 11.24 10.26 -19.81
N ALA A 26 10.93 10.31 -18.51
CA ALA A 26 11.04 9.15 -17.66
C ALA A 26 10.05 8.12 -18.20
N PHE A 27 10.56 6.96 -18.64
CA PHE A 27 9.69 5.84 -18.96
C PHE A 27 8.99 5.38 -17.68
N ALA A 28 7.70 5.03 -17.78
CA ALA A 28 6.98 4.45 -16.67
C ALA A 28 7.72 3.21 -16.16
N ALA A 29 7.87 3.11 -14.84
CA ALA A 29 8.52 1.96 -14.22
C ALA A 29 7.76 0.66 -14.55
N ASN A 30 8.50 -0.43 -14.68
CA ASN A 30 7.99 -1.78 -14.88
C ASN A 30 8.26 -2.64 -13.64
N LEU A 31 7.64 -3.82 -13.59
CA LEU A 31 7.84 -4.77 -12.48
C LEU A 31 9.32 -5.18 -12.31
N SER A 32 10.08 -5.26 -13.40
CA SER A 32 11.52 -5.56 -13.38
C SER A 32 12.38 -4.47 -12.75
N ASP A 33 11.84 -3.25 -12.66
CA ASP A 33 12.55 -2.10 -12.08
C ASP A 33 12.42 -2.06 -10.55
N ILE A 34 11.61 -2.97 -9.98
CA ILE A 34 11.39 -3.09 -8.53
C ILE A 34 12.52 -3.90 -7.91
N ILE A 35 13.28 -3.25 -7.03
CA ILE A 35 14.43 -3.86 -6.37
C ILE A 35 13.96 -4.62 -5.12
N CYS A 36 14.03 -5.94 -5.19
CA CYS A 36 13.79 -6.86 -4.09
C CYS A 36 15.09 -7.54 -3.65
N SER A 37 15.30 -7.66 -2.35
CA SER A 37 16.29 -8.56 -1.77
C SER A 37 15.63 -9.43 -0.69
N TYR A 38 16.35 -10.44 -0.21
CA TYR A 38 15.75 -11.50 0.60
C TYR A 38 16.72 -11.99 1.67
N SER A 39 16.21 -12.14 2.89
CA SER A 39 16.83 -12.85 4.01
C SER A 39 15.95 -14.05 4.40
N PRO A 40 16.44 -14.98 5.24
CA PRO A 40 15.57 -16.01 5.79
C PRO A 40 14.32 -15.38 6.42
N LYS A 41 13.15 -15.85 6.00
CA LYS A 41 11.82 -15.43 6.45
C LYS A 41 11.42 -13.98 6.16
N ALA A 42 12.14 -13.28 5.28
CA ALA A 42 11.79 -11.91 4.91
C ALA A 42 12.11 -11.53 3.45
N VAL A 43 11.33 -10.59 2.93
CA VAL A 43 11.52 -9.87 1.68
C VAL A 43 11.80 -8.41 2.02
N HIS A 44 12.75 -7.80 1.34
CA HIS A 44 13.10 -6.38 1.48
C HIS A 44 12.88 -5.69 0.14
N ILE A 45 12.00 -4.70 0.09
CA ILE A 45 11.67 -3.95 -1.13
C ILE A 45 12.19 -2.53 -1.01
N THR A 46 12.91 -2.05 -2.02
CA THR A 46 13.40 -0.65 -2.02
C THR A 46 12.24 0.31 -2.25
N ASN A 47 12.06 1.28 -1.35
CA ASN A 47 11.00 2.30 -1.42
C ASN A 47 11.48 3.54 -2.19
N ASP A 48 11.84 3.33 -3.45
CA ASP A 48 12.38 4.35 -4.34
C ASP A 48 11.31 4.97 -5.26
N TYR A 49 11.77 5.75 -6.24
CA TYR A 49 10.91 6.35 -7.26
C TYR A 49 10.22 5.28 -8.11
N ASN A 50 10.93 4.22 -8.52
CA ASN A 50 10.40 3.19 -9.42
C ASN A 50 9.24 2.44 -8.75
N LEU A 51 9.36 2.11 -7.46
CA LEU A 51 8.26 1.51 -6.70
C LEU A 51 7.02 2.41 -6.71
N LYS A 52 7.19 3.70 -6.42
CA LYS A 52 6.08 4.66 -6.34
C LYS A 52 5.43 4.89 -7.70
N ASP A 53 6.25 5.06 -8.74
CA ASP A 53 5.81 5.23 -10.12
C ASP A 53 5.02 4.01 -10.58
N TYR A 54 5.58 2.81 -10.41
CA TYR A 54 4.90 1.56 -10.75
C TYR A 54 3.58 1.42 -10.00
N LEU A 55 3.52 1.63 -8.68
CA LEU A 55 2.28 1.54 -7.91
C LEU A 55 1.22 2.57 -8.33
N SER A 56 1.63 3.75 -8.80
CA SER A 56 0.69 4.80 -9.23
C SER A 56 -0.03 4.46 -10.55
N ASN A 57 0.59 3.60 -11.39
CA ASN A 57 0.09 3.29 -12.73
C ASN A 57 -1.08 2.29 -12.75
N SER A 58 -1.25 1.47 -11.71
CA SER A 58 -2.38 0.54 -11.61
C SER A 58 -2.61 0.03 -10.19
N SER A 59 -3.88 -0.15 -9.85
CA SER A 59 -4.35 -0.77 -8.62
C SER A 59 -3.75 -2.17 -8.38
N LYS A 60 -3.55 -2.93 -9.45
CA LYS A 60 -3.05 -4.32 -9.44
C LYS A 60 -1.56 -4.44 -9.11
N ASN A 61 -0.82 -3.33 -9.14
CA ASN A 61 0.62 -3.39 -9.15
C ASN A 61 1.23 -3.87 -7.83
N SER A 62 0.59 -3.61 -6.69
CA SER A 62 1.02 -4.17 -5.41
C SER A 62 0.90 -5.70 -5.35
N LEU A 63 -0.14 -6.28 -5.95
CA LEU A 63 -0.28 -7.73 -6.07
C LEU A 63 0.76 -8.33 -7.02
N ASN A 64 1.05 -7.66 -8.13
CA ASN A 64 2.09 -8.09 -9.06
C ASN A 64 3.47 -8.11 -8.37
N ILE A 65 3.76 -7.09 -7.55
CA ILE A 65 4.98 -7.07 -6.72
C ILE A 65 4.96 -8.19 -5.70
N ALA A 66 3.83 -8.45 -5.04
CA ALA A 66 3.72 -9.54 -4.08
C ALA A 66 3.97 -10.91 -4.71
N ASP A 67 3.38 -11.19 -5.88
CA ASP A 67 3.62 -12.43 -6.63
C ASP A 67 5.09 -12.54 -7.04
N TYR A 68 5.65 -11.48 -7.62
CA TYR A 68 7.06 -11.41 -8.00
C TYR A 68 8.00 -11.69 -6.81
N ALA A 69 7.78 -11.03 -5.68
CA ALA A 69 8.58 -11.19 -4.48
C ALA A 69 8.48 -12.61 -3.92
N LYS A 70 7.27 -13.18 -3.83
CA LYS A 70 7.05 -14.54 -3.31
C LYS A 70 7.67 -15.59 -4.22
N SER A 71 7.53 -15.46 -5.54
CA SER A 71 8.16 -16.39 -6.50
C SER A 71 9.68 -16.38 -6.38
N ASN A 72 10.30 -15.20 -6.33
CA ASN A 72 11.76 -15.09 -6.17
C ASN A 72 12.26 -15.57 -4.80
N TYR A 73 11.46 -15.38 -3.74
CA TYR A 73 11.78 -15.96 -2.43
C TYR A 73 11.85 -17.50 -2.50
N VAL A 74 10.87 -18.14 -3.16
CA VAL A 74 10.89 -19.60 -3.39
C VAL A 74 12.11 -20.02 -4.19
N LEU A 75 12.47 -19.29 -5.24
CA LEU A 75 13.68 -19.60 -6.02
C LEU A 75 14.96 -19.54 -5.17
N LYS A 76 15.02 -18.66 -4.16
CA LYS A 76 16.21 -18.50 -3.32
C LYS A 76 16.27 -19.49 -2.15
N TYR A 77 15.14 -19.78 -1.51
CA TYR A 77 15.10 -20.60 -0.29
C TYR A 77 14.49 -21.98 -0.47
N SER A 78 13.95 -22.29 -1.65
CA SER A 78 13.21 -23.54 -1.94
C SER A 78 12.00 -23.77 -1.03
N GLU A 79 11.54 -22.72 -0.34
CA GLU A 79 10.39 -22.72 0.54
C GLU A 79 9.56 -21.46 0.30
N PRO A 80 8.22 -21.53 0.38
CA PRO A 80 7.38 -20.34 0.30
C PRO A 80 7.50 -19.51 1.58
N ILE A 81 7.61 -18.19 1.45
CA ILE A 81 7.47 -17.28 2.59
C ILE A 81 6.04 -17.34 3.16
N ASP A 82 5.93 -17.51 4.48
CA ASP A 82 4.65 -17.56 5.21
C ASP A 82 4.06 -16.15 5.44
N VAL A 83 3.79 -15.46 4.33
CA VAL A 83 3.07 -14.18 4.27
C VAL A 83 2.07 -14.28 3.12
N THR A 84 0.79 -14.02 3.37
CA THR A 84 -0.23 -14.11 2.32
C THR A 84 0.00 -13.05 1.23
N ARG A 85 -0.38 -13.36 -0.01
CA ARG A 85 -0.28 -12.44 -1.15
C ARG A 85 -0.95 -11.08 -0.86
N THR A 86 -2.16 -11.12 -0.30
CA THR A 86 -2.94 -9.93 0.05
C THR A 86 -2.29 -9.13 1.18
N SER A 87 -1.79 -9.79 2.23
CA SER A 87 -1.09 -9.13 3.34
C SER A 87 0.17 -8.40 2.86
N MET A 88 0.97 -9.05 2.01
CA MET A 88 2.16 -8.46 1.39
C MET A 88 1.80 -7.24 0.53
N ALA A 89 0.76 -7.32 -0.31
CA ALA A 89 0.32 -6.20 -1.13
C ALA A 89 -0.18 -5.00 -0.30
N ILE A 90 -0.91 -5.26 0.79
CA ILE A 90 -1.38 -4.23 1.71
C ILE A 90 -0.22 -3.57 2.47
N GLU A 91 0.78 -4.34 2.89
CA GLU A 91 1.98 -3.80 3.54
C GLU A 91 2.81 -2.91 2.60
N ILE A 92 2.97 -3.31 1.34
CA ILE A 92 3.62 -2.48 0.31
C ILE A 92 2.91 -1.13 0.20
N ILE A 93 1.58 -1.15 0.04
CA ILE A 93 0.79 0.09 -0.04
C ILE A 93 0.88 0.89 1.26
N GLY A 94 0.86 0.22 2.42
CA GLY A 94 0.94 0.86 3.72
C GLY A 94 2.26 1.58 3.98
N HIS A 95 3.37 1.08 3.46
CA HIS A 95 4.67 1.75 3.58
C HIS A 95 4.89 2.85 2.52
N VAL A 96 4.26 2.72 1.35
CA VAL A 96 4.36 3.73 0.28
C VAL A 96 3.42 4.91 0.54
N TYR A 97 2.21 4.62 1.05
CA TYR A 97 1.16 5.60 1.35
C TYR A 97 0.74 5.48 2.84
N PRO A 98 1.64 5.81 3.78
CA PRO A 98 1.42 5.59 5.21
C PRO A 98 0.23 6.34 5.80
N ASP A 99 -0.12 7.50 5.24
CA ASP A 99 -1.28 8.31 5.62
C ASP A 99 -2.60 7.54 5.45
N LYS A 100 -2.66 6.59 4.51
CA LYS A 100 -3.87 5.81 4.19
C LYS A 100 -4.19 4.76 5.23
N ILE A 101 -3.17 4.24 5.90
CA ILE A 101 -3.31 3.20 6.92
C ILE A 101 -3.32 3.79 8.33
N ALA A 102 -2.74 4.97 8.54
CA ALA A 102 -2.53 5.58 9.86
C ALA A 102 -3.77 5.59 10.77
N LYS A 103 -4.96 5.86 10.22
CA LYS A 103 -6.23 5.90 10.98
C LYS A 103 -6.64 4.55 11.58
N TYR A 104 -6.20 3.43 11.00
CA TYR A 104 -6.53 2.10 11.48
C TYR A 104 -5.66 1.68 12.67
N LEU A 105 -4.43 2.21 12.73
CA LEU A 105 -3.43 1.81 13.70
C LEU A 105 -3.82 2.16 15.14
N PRO A 106 -3.41 1.35 16.14
CA PRO A 106 -3.51 1.73 17.54
C PRO A 106 -2.70 2.98 17.87
N PHE A 107 -3.08 3.66 18.94
CA PHE A 107 -2.39 4.85 19.42
C PHE A 107 -0.90 4.56 19.68
N GLY A 108 -0.02 5.45 19.20
CA GLY A 108 1.43 5.31 19.33
C GLY A 108 2.11 4.45 18.25
N LEU A 109 1.40 3.51 17.60
CA LEU A 109 1.97 2.69 16.51
C LEU A 109 1.97 3.41 15.16
N GLY A 110 1.11 4.42 14.99
CA GLY A 110 1.09 5.29 13.82
C GLY A 110 2.49 5.79 13.47
N ASN A 111 3.17 6.45 14.41
CA ASN A 111 4.48 7.06 14.18
C ASN A 111 5.61 6.08 13.83
N ILE A 112 5.45 4.80 14.19
CA ILE A 112 6.44 3.75 13.89
C ILE A 112 6.29 3.28 12.45
N ILE A 113 5.04 3.05 12.03
CA ILE A 113 4.72 2.49 10.70
C ILE A 113 4.68 3.59 9.63
N THR A 114 4.29 4.81 9.99
CA THR A 114 4.19 5.93 9.05
C THR A 114 5.52 6.63 8.77
N LYS A 115 6.60 6.23 9.46
CA LYS A 115 7.93 6.74 9.15
C LYS A 115 8.31 6.26 7.76
N HIS A 116 8.67 7.19 6.87
CA HIS A 116 9.20 6.83 5.56
C HIS A 116 10.50 6.02 5.76
N THR A 117 10.43 4.73 5.43
CA THR A 117 11.59 3.85 5.36
C THR A 117 12.06 3.78 3.92
N SER A 118 13.38 3.75 3.70
CA SER A 118 13.98 3.52 2.38
C SER A 118 13.81 2.07 1.92
N ILE A 119 13.57 1.15 2.86
CA ILE A 119 13.35 -0.27 2.63
C ILE A 119 12.05 -0.69 3.34
N ILE A 120 11.24 -1.48 2.66
CA ILE A 120 10.03 -2.10 3.20
C ILE A 120 10.41 -3.53 3.60
N ASP A 121 10.40 -3.80 4.90
CA ASP A 121 10.77 -5.10 5.46
C ASP A 121 9.53 -5.96 5.69
N ILE A 122 9.32 -6.95 4.83
CA ILE A 122 8.16 -7.85 4.84
C ILE A 122 8.59 -9.21 5.37
N GLY A 123 8.31 -9.47 6.64
CA GLY A 123 8.74 -10.67 7.33
C GLY A 123 7.60 -11.60 7.75
N GLU A 124 7.88 -12.89 7.90
CA GLU A 124 6.97 -13.80 8.60
C GLU A 124 6.74 -13.35 10.04
N LYS A 125 5.65 -13.81 10.68
CA LYS A 125 5.31 -13.48 12.08
C LYS A 125 6.46 -13.69 13.08
N SER A 126 7.39 -14.60 12.78
CA SER A 126 8.54 -14.88 13.65
C SER A 126 9.65 -13.81 13.58
N VAL A 127 9.67 -12.97 12.55
CA VAL A 127 10.70 -11.93 12.33
C VAL A 127 10.12 -10.53 12.13
N ASP A 128 8.82 -10.41 11.85
CA ASP A 128 8.09 -9.15 11.80
C ASP A 128 7.03 -9.08 12.92
N SER A 129 7.30 -8.22 13.91
CA SER A 129 6.43 -8.00 15.05
C SER A 129 5.13 -7.28 14.72
N ASN A 130 5.05 -6.60 13.56
CA ASN A 130 3.91 -5.81 13.11
C ASN A 130 3.03 -6.55 12.09
N ARG A 131 3.40 -7.79 11.72
CA ARG A 131 2.68 -8.65 10.75
C ARG A 131 1.16 -8.70 10.97
N TRP A 132 0.74 -8.72 12.23
CA TRP A 132 -0.67 -8.75 12.62
C TRP A 132 -1.48 -7.56 12.12
N ILE A 133 -0.86 -6.41 11.87
CA ILE A 133 -1.52 -5.20 11.34
C ILE A 133 -1.92 -5.45 9.89
N TRP A 134 -0.95 -5.86 9.07
CA TRP A 134 -1.13 -6.11 7.65
C TRP A 134 -2.11 -7.26 7.41
N ASP A 135 -1.99 -8.34 8.18
CA ASP A 135 -2.92 -9.47 8.14
C ASP A 135 -4.35 -9.06 8.50
N SER A 136 -4.53 -8.18 9.50
CA SER A 136 -5.85 -7.71 9.92
C SER A 136 -6.54 -6.87 8.84
N ILE A 137 -5.81 -5.96 8.22
CA ILE A 137 -6.34 -5.09 7.16
C ILE A 137 -6.64 -5.95 5.92
N ALA A 138 -5.71 -6.82 5.53
CA ALA A 138 -5.86 -7.71 4.37
C ALA A 138 -7.02 -8.70 4.54
N ALA A 139 -7.25 -9.24 5.75
CA ALA A 139 -8.35 -10.16 6.01
C ALA A 139 -9.72 -9.51 5.73
N VAL A 140 -9.90 -8.24 6.13
CA VAL A 140 -11.15 -7.50 5.91
C VAL A 140 -11.34 -7.13 4.44
N ILE A 141 -10.32 -6.54 3.82
CA ILE A 141 -10.41 -6.12 2.42
C ILE A 141 -10.61 -7.34 1.52
N GLY A 142 -9.86 -8.42 1.74
CA GLY A 142 -9.97 -9.68 1.00
C GLY A 142 -11.35 -10.33 1.09
N ASP A 143 -11.96 -10.36 2.28
CA ASP A 143 -13.29 -10.91 2.47
C ASP A 143 -14.37 -10.11 1.72
N ASN A 144 -14.33 -8.78 1.80
CA ASN A 144 -15.27 -7.91 1.08
C ASN A 144 -15.13 -8.04 -0.44
N PHE A 145 -13.89 -8.13 -0.94
CA PHE A 145 -13.65 -8.32 -2.36
C PHE A 145 -14.16 -9.68 -2.86
N ASP A 146 -13.90 -10.78 -2.15
CA ASP A 146 -14.42 -12.10 -2.50
C ASP A 146 -15.96 -12.15 -2.46
N ASN A 147 -16.58 -11.51 -1.47
CA ASN A 147 -18.03 -11.42 -1.37
C ASN A 147 -18.64 -10.60 -2.52
N SER A 148 -18.03 -9.49 -2.91
CA SER A 148 -18.48 -8.67 -4.04
C SER A 148 -18.44 -9.47 -5.36
N ARG A 149 -17.37 -10.25 -5.60
CA ARG A 149 -17.27 -11.14 -6.77
C ARG A 149 -18.31 -12.25 -6.76
N ARG A 150 -18.61 -12.83 -5.60
CA ARG A 150 -19.66 -13.84 -5.44
C ARG A 150 -21.06 -13.28 -5.67
N ALA A 151 -21.34 -12.05 -5.20
CA ALA A 151 -22.61 -11.37 -5.41
C ALA A 151 -22.84 -10.99 -6.89
N ASN A 152 -21.78 -10.59 -7.60
CA ASN A 152 -21.88 -10.27 -9.04
C ASN A 152 -22.03 -11.51 -9.93
N SER A 153 -21.65 -12.70 -9.44
CA SER A 153 -21.71 -13.97 -10.19
C SER A 153 -22.97 -14.80 -9.90
N ARG A 154 -23.73 -14.48 -8.85
CA ARG A 154 -25.01 -15.11 -8.56
C ARG A 154 -26.07 -14.01 -8.49
N SER A 155 -27.15 -14.12 -9.27
CA SER A 155 -28.37 -13.33 -9.07
C SER A 155 -29.03 -13.69 -7.73
N VAL A 156 -28.38 -13.35 -6.62
CA VAL A 156 -28.83 -13.60 -5.26
C VAL A 156 -29.03 -12.23 -4.65
N ASN A 157 -30.15 -11.62 -5.05
CA ASN A 157 -30.88 -10.79 -4.11
C ASN A 157 -31.37 -11.69 -2.98
N SER A 158 -31.34 -11.13 -1.77
CA SER A 158 -31.85 -11.66 -0.50
C SER A 158 -30.86 -12.48 0.34
N LEU A 159 -30.78 -12.08 1.62
CA LEU A 159 -30.04 -12.68 2.74
C LEU A 159 -28.58 -12.22 2.94
N LYS A 160 -28.24 -10.96 2.65
CA LYS A 160 -27.37 -10.26 3.61
C LYS A 160 -28.25 -9.84 4.77
N PHE A 161 -28.51 -10.81 5.65
CA PHE A 161 -28.95 -10.55 7.00
C PHE A 161 -28.10 -9.38 7.51
N LYS A 162 -28.74 -8.36 8.07
CA LYS A 162 -28.16 -7.05 8.38
C LYS A 162 -27.17 -7.18 9.55
N MET A 163 -26.10 -7.95 9.33
CA MET A 163 -25.03 -8.14 10.28
C MET A 163 -24.37 -6.79 10.49
N ASN A 164 -24.24 -6.42 11.75
CA ASN A 164 -23.47 -5.24 12.10
C ASN A 164 -21.97 -5.53 11.86
N THR A 165 -21.19 -4.46 11.82
CA THR A 165 -19.75 -4.54 11.55
C THR A 165 -19.01 -5.53 12.46
N GLU A 166 -19.37 -5.62 13.74
CA GLU A 166 -18.70 -6.54 14.67
C GLU A 166 -18.97 -8.00 14.34
N GLN A 167 -20.23 -8.33 14.00
CA GLN A 167 -20.61 -9.68 13.60
C GLN A 167 -19.89 -10.11 12.33
N HIS A 168 -19.79 -9.22 11.33
CA HIS A 168 -19.05 -9.51 10.10
C HIS A 168 -17.56 -9.74 10.40
N VAL A 169 -16.93 -8.88 11.22
CA VAL A 169 -15.54 -9.08 11.65
C VAL A 169 -15.35 -10.40 12.40
N ASP A 170 -16.29 -10.80 13.26
CA ASP A 170 -16.23 -12.09 13.96
C ASP A 170 -16.30 -13.29 13.01
N GLU A 171 -17.09 -13.20 11.94
CA GLU A 171 -17.10 -14.23 10.89
C GLU A 171 -15.77 -14.30 10.13
N ILE A 172 -15.16 -13.15 9.81
CA ILE A 172 -13.85 -13.09 9.17
C ILE A 172 -12.80 -13.77 10.08
N ILE A 173 -12.80 -13.48 11.38
CA ILE A 173 -11.87 -14.08 12.35
C ILE A 173 -12.07 -15.60 12.44
N LYS A 174 -13.31 -16.08 12.47
CA LYS A 174 -13.65 -17.50 12.56
C LYS A 174 -13.40 -18.28 11.26
N ASN A 175 -13.21 -17.58 10.13
CA ASN A 175 -13.01 -18.22 8.85
C ASN A 175 -11.75 -19.13 8.87
N PRO A 176 -11.85 -20.41 8.47
CA PRO A 176 -10.71 -21.33 8.46
C PRO A 176 -9.48 -20.81 7.69
N LYS A 177 -9.67 -19.94 6.69
CA LYS A 177 -8.56 -19.30 5.94
C LYS A 177 -7.68 -18.41 6.82
N ASN A 178 -8.22 -17.90 7.93
CA ASN A 178 -7.57 -16.96 8.83
C ASN A 178 -7.10 -17.60 10.15
N LYS A 179 -7.32 -18.90 10.35
CA LYS A 179 -7.11 -19.60 11.63
C LYS A 179 -5.69 -19.47 12.22
N ASN A 180 -4.69 -19.30 11.37
CA ASN A 180 -3.28 -19.20 11.76
C ASN A 180 -2.80 -17.75 11.92
N LEU A 181 -3.63 -16.78 11.52
CA LEU A 181 -3.28 -15.36 11.58
C LEU A 181 -3.53 -14.81 12.97
N LYS A 182 -2.63 -13.95 13.45
CA LYS A 182 -2.85 -13.19 14.69
C LYS A 182 -3.58 -11.90 14.33
N LEU A 183 -4.91 -11.97 14.22
CA LEU A 183 -5.73 -10.81 13.82
C LEU A 183 -6.05 -9.89 15.00
N ASN A 184 -6.22 -8.60 14.73
CA ASN A 184 -6.62 -7.58 15.68
C ASN A 184 -8.03 -7.06 15.33
N LYS A 185 -9.00 -7.41 16.17
CA LYS A 185 -10.41 -7.08 15.97
C LYS A 185 -10.68 -5.58 15.86
N ASP A 186 -9.97 -4.75 16.62
CA ASP A 186 -10.18 -3.28 16.59
C ASP A 186 -9.76 -2.66 15.26
N ILE A 187 -8.60 -3.06 14.72
CA ILE A 187 -8.17 -2.66 13.38
C ILE A 187 -9.23 -3.10 12.36
N MET A 188 -9.64 -4.36 12.42
CA MET A 188 -10.60 -4.93 11.47
C MET A 188 -11.94 -4.19 11.50
N ILE A 189 -12.45 -3.86 12.69
CA ILE A 189 -13.69 -3.08 12.85
C ILE A 189 -13.56 -1.70 12.21
N LYS A 190 -12.43 -1.00 12.41
CA LYS A 190 -12.23 0.32 11.79
C LYS A 190 -12.20 0.24 10.25
N VAL A 191 -11.51 -0.77 9.70
CA VAL A 191 -11.47 -0.99 8.24
C VAL A 191 -12.86 -1.34 7.71
N GLN A 192 -13.58 -2.25 8.37
CA GLN A 192 -14.92 -2.67 7.94
C GLN A 192 -15.93 -1.51 8.02
N LYS A 193 -15.87 -0.67 9.06
CA LYS A 193 -16.71 0.55 9.15
C LYS A 193 -16.49 1.48 7.97
N ASP A 194 -15.25 1.66 7.54
CA ASP A 194 -14.94 2.49 6.37
C ASP A 194 -15.44 1.87 5.07
N ILE A 195 -15.41 0.54 4.94
CA ILE A 195 -16.02 -0.14 3.79
C ILE A 195 -17.54 0.03 3.81
N ASP A 196 -18.19 -0.23 4.96
CA ASP A 196 -19.64 -0.11 5.14
C ASP A 196 -20.14 1.31 4.84
N ASN A 197 -19.34 2.33 5.20
CA ASN A 197 -19.65 3.75 4.99
C ASN A 197 -19.16 4.29 3.63
N ASN A 198 -18.50 3.48 2.80
CA ASN A 198 -17.87 3.90 1.54
C ASN A 198 -16.84 5.05 1.71
N THR A 199 -16.10 5.02 2.82
CA THR A 199 -15.05 5.99 3.20
C THR A 199 -13.64 5.39 3.24
N ILE A 200 -13.50 4.11 2.87
CA ILE A 200 -12.18 3.47 2.68
C ILE A 200 -11.44 4.15 1.54
N ASP A 201 -10.12 4.34 1.70
CA ASP A 201 -9.33 4.92 0.62
C ASP A 201 -9.34 3.95 -0.58
N PRO A 202 -9.67 4.43 -1.80
CA PRO A 202 -9.73 3.58 -2.98
C PRO A 202 -8.45 2.79 -3.22
N ILE A 203 -7.27 3.32 -2.85
CA ILE A 203 -5.99 2.64 -3.06
C ILE A 203 -5.91 1.29 -2.33
N LEU A 204 -6.58 1.15 -1.18
CA LEU A 204 -6.58 -0.06 -0.37
C LEU A 204 -7.49 -1.14 -0.94
N LEU A 205 -8.65 -0.76 -1.49
CA LEU A 205 -9.52 -1.68 -2.22
C LEU A 205 -8.84 -2.15 -3.51
N LYS A 206 -8.32 -1.17 -4.25
CA LYS A 206 -7.57 -1.35 -5.49
C LYS A 206 -6.37 -2.26 -5.34
N ALA A 207 -5.68 -2.19 -4.21
CA ALA A 207 -4.52 -3.02 -3.90
C ALA A 207 -4.76 -4.53 -4.01
N ILE A 208 -6.02 -4.98 -4.13
CA ILE A 208 -6.36 -6.40 -4.21
C ILE A 208 -7.31 -6.74 -5.37
N GLU A 209 -7.67 -5.75 -6.19
CA GLU A 209 -8.53 -5.94 -7.36
C GLU A 209 -7.77 -6.68 -8.46
N ASN A 210 -8.17 -7.91 -8.80
CA ASN A 210 -7.57 -8.71 -9.89
C ASN A 210 -8.15 -8.41 -11.28
#